data_AF-A0A3S0EYL8-F1
#
_entry.id   AF-A0A3S0EYL8-F1
#
_cell.length_a   1.000
_cell.length_b   1.000
_cell.length_c   1.000
_cell.angle_alpha   90.00
_cell.angle_beta   90.00
_cell.angle_gamma   90.00
#
_symmetry.space_group_name_H-M   'P 1'
#
loop_
_entity.id
_entity.type
_entity.pdbx_description
1 polymer ?
#
loop_
_entity_poly.entity_id
_entity_poly.type
_entity_poly.pdbx_seq_one_letter_code
_entity_poly.pdbx_strand_id
1 'polypeptide(L)'
;MRQKNKQLRTRRGASIILVALCAVGLVILVYLSFHLALIMGGSREVRNAVDAAVLNVGKRVPQLKVPANIFADCADSAGFIGMSNISRVWGKAYLINANVEGMRYEGLLTGSASDAADKVYSAAQQVNDNLRAQLTNKSLLDQFFNQLSSNKPAKLLGESATVQTQADNKIGWATAMVDRGAESNLTVSQSQLPTGVHAKIVDLGNQQYMQGYTPIRTNGREFVFPSFKRGEMPHLISDSTFQRNTSGIVTNPIPNAFREMGSADGQGTTLSASACAQANPRTQYQLAIPHAFVTITFSNRALWIVEGKQVKESFYGFEPETQQGVKKQPLSVGGMLDGFANLGNEYKLGSLWQLFTKCPGDHTAALNKLVQRVKEIDHTFTTQKLTALMSNQMLMPGASRYIIYPHYTSPDATSPTMRIASIPGSALPGWLQAANPPEGQSAVIITEEASIDDPNICWDNIIGGKSPTGRHWTEFYGSISWQPGTGMGQCLGDLKLSRTTKCVFTGVP
;
A
#
# COMPACT_ATOMS: atom_id res chain seq x y z
N MET A 1 64.97 -27.63 -87.63
CA MET A 1 63.55 -27.43 -87.25
C MET A 1 63.04 -28.21 -86.02
N ARG A 2 63.88 -28.92 -85.23
CA ARG A 2 63.40 -29.69 -84.04
C ARG A 2 63.44 -28.95 -82.69
N GLN A 3 64.14 -27.82 -82.56
CA GLN A 3 64.26 -27.09 -81.29
C GLN A 3 63.13 -26.10 -80.98
N LYS A 4 62.44 -25.54 -81.99
CA LYS A 4 61.31 -24.60 -81.79
C LYS A 4 60.07 -25.25 -81.14
N ASN A 5 59.90 -26.57 -81.28
CA ASN A 5 58.75 -27.29 -80.70
C ASN A 5 58.90 -27.65 -79.21
N LYS A 6 60.12 -27.59 -78.63
CA LYS A 6 60.31 -27.82 -77.18
C LYS A 6 59.98 -26.57 -76.35
N GLN A 7 60.30 -25.36 -76.84
CA GLN A 7 60.02 -24.10 -76.14
C GLN A 7 58.54 -23.70 -76.15
N LEU A 8 57.78 -24.07 -77.19
CA LEU A 8 56.32 -23.86 -77.24
C LEU A 8 55.56 -24.80 -76.29
N ARG A 9 56.09 -25.99 -76.02
CA ARG A 9 55.51 -26.98 -75.09
C ARG A 9 55.71 -26.59 -73.61
N THR A 10 56.85 -26.00 -73.25
CA THR A 10 57.12 -25.55 -71.87
C THR A 10 56.40 -24.25 -71.49
N ARG A 11 56.16 -23.33 -72.42
CA ARG A 11 55.34 -22.13 -72.16
C ARG A 11 53.85 -22.45 -71.95
N ARG A 12 53.30 -23.45 -72.66
CA ARG A 12 51.92 -23.92 -72.42
C ARG A 12 51.78 -24.70 -71.11
N GLY A 13 52.79 -25.46 -70.69
CA GLY A 13 52.78 -26.16 -69.40
C GLY A 13 52.87 -25.21 -68.21
N ALA A 14 53.75 -24.20 -68.26
CA ALA A 14 53.88 -23.20 -67.21
C ALA A 14 52.63 -22.32 -67.05
N SER A 15 51.97 -21.94 -68.15
CA SER A 15 50.70 -21.20 -68.10
C SER A 15 49.55 -22.04 -67.52
N ILE A 16 49.50 -23.34 -67.81
CA ILE A 16 48.47 -24.24 -67.25
C ILE A 16 48.66 -24.41 -65.74
N ILE A 17 49.90 -24.51 -65.25
CA ILE A 17 50.20 -24.61 -63.81
C ILE A 17 49.82 -23.32 -63.08
N LEU A 18 50.12 -22.15 -63.65
CA LEU A 18 49.73 -20.86 -63.07
C LEU A 18 48.19 -20.71 -63.01
N VAL A 19 47.49 -21.05 -64.08
CA VAL A 19 46.02 -21.02 -64.12
C VAL A 19 45.42 -22.00 -63.12
N ALA A 20 46.00 -23.20 -62.98
CA ALA A 20 45.57 -24.18 -61.98
C ALA A 20 45.78 -23.68 -60.54
N LEU A 21 46.94 -23.07 -60.23
CA LEU A 21 47.21 -22.47 -58.92
C LEU A 21 46.29 -21.29 -58.62
N CYS A 22 46.03 -20.42 -59.59
CA CYS A 22 45.06 -19.34 -59.44
C CYS A 22 43.64 -19.88 -59.24
N ALA A 23 43.24 -20.93 -59.97
CA ALA A 23 41.94 -21.57 -59.82
C ALA A 23 41.80 -22.21 -58.42
N VAL A 24 42.82 -22.92 -57.93
CA VAL A 24 42.83 -23.48 -56.57
C VAL A 24 42.78 -22.38 -55.52
N GLY A 25 43.56 -21.31 -55.68
CA GLY A 25 43.53 -20.15 -54.79
C GLY A 25 42.16 -19.46 -54.75
N LEU A 26 41.48 -19.37 -55.90
CA LEU A 26 40.14 -18.81 -56.01
C LEU A 26 39.10 -19.73 -55.35
N VAL A 27 39.22 -21.05 -55.51
CA VAL A 27 38.38 -22.04 -54.80
C VAL A 27 38.55 -21.92 -53.27
N ILE A 28 39.79 -21.76 -52.79
CA ILE A 28 40.06 -21.56 -51.36
C ILE A 28 39.44 -20.25 -50.86
N LEU A 29 39.56 -19.15 -51.62
CA LEU A 29 38.95 -17.87 -51.25
C LEU A 29 37.42 -17.93 -51.22
N VAL A 30 36.80 -18.61 -52.18
CA VAL A 30 35.34 -18.83 -52.19
C VAL A 30 34.92 -19.67 -51.00
N TYR A 31 35.66 -20.73 -50.69
CA TYR A 31 35.41 -21.57 -49.51
C TYR A 31 35.51 -20.77 -48.20
N LEU A 32 36.57 -19.97 -48.02
CA LEU A 32 36.75 -19.12 -46.84
C LEU A 32 35.66 -18.06 -46.73
N SER A 33 35.29 -17.41 -47.84
CA SER A 33 34.23 -16.40 -47.87
C SER A 33 32.87 -16.98 -47.52
N PHE A 34 32.58 -18.19 -48.01
CA PHE A 34 31.36 -18.92 -47.67
C PHE A 34 31.33 -19.31 -46.19
N HIS A 35 32.45 -19.81 -45.65
CA HIS A 35 32.56 -20.17 -44.24
C HIS A 35 32.39 -18.94 -43.32
N LEU A 36 32.98 -17.79 -43.70
CA LEU A 36 32.77 -16.52 -43.00
C LEU A 36 31.30 -16.10 -43.03
N ALA A 37 30.65 -16.19 -44.20
CA ALA A 37 29.23 -15.85 -44.34
C ALA A 37 28.32 -16.73 -43.47
N LEU A 38 28.61 -18.04 -43.36
CA LEU A 38 27.91 -18.96 -42.47
C LEU A 38 28.08 -18.58 -41.00
N ILE A 39 29.31 -18.27 -40.56
CA ILE A 39 29.58 -17.84 -39.18
C ILE A 39 28.88 -16.51 -38.86
N MET A 40 28.93 -15.53 -39.76
CA MET A 40 28.25 -14.25 -39.57
C MET A 40 26.72 -14.40 -39.56
N GLY A 41 26.17 -15.27 -40.41
CA GLY A 41 24.75 -15.61 -40.42
C GLY A 41 24.33 -16.32 -39.13
N GLY A 42 25.08 -17.34 -38.71
CA GLY A 42 24.86 -18.05 -37.45
C GLY A 42 24.96 -17.13 -36.23
N SER A 43 25.88 -16.15 -36.24
CA SER A 43 25.99 -15.14 -35.19
C SER A 43 24.71 -14.30 -35.06
N ARG A 44 24.10 -13.90 -36.18
CA ARG A 44 22.82 -13.18 -36.18
C ARG A 44 21.68 -14.05 -35.66
N GLU A 45 21.64 -15.33 -36.02
CA GLU A 45 20.65 -16.28 -35.52
C GLU A 45 20.75 -16.46 -34.00
N VAL A 46 21.97 -16.68 -33.48
CA VAL A 46 22.24 -16.81 -32.04
C VAL A 46 21.81 -15.54 -31.32
N ARG A 47 22.20 -14.36 -31.82
CA ARG A 47 21.81 -13.08 -31.22
C ARG A 47 20.29 -12.90 -31.15
N ASN A 48 19.59 -13.15 -32.25
CA ASN A 48 18.13 -13.04 -32.30
C ASN A 48 17.41 -14.05 -31.39
N ALA A 49 18.00 -15.24 -31.20
CA ALA A 49 17.50 -16.25 -30.29
C ALA A 49 17.70 -15.85 -28.83
N VAL A 50 18.90 -15.35 -28.46
CA VAL A 50 19.19 -14.84 -27.12
C VAL A 50 18.31 -13.63 -26.78
N ASP A 51 18.20 -12.66 -27.69
CA ASP A 51 17.32 -11.48 -27.53
C ASP A 51 15.88 -11.91 -27.22
N ALA A 52 15.34 -12.84 -28.01
CA ALA A 52 13.98 -13.33 -27.79
C ALA A 52 13.83 -14.10 -26.46
N ALA A 53 14.83 -14.92 -26.10
CA ALA A 53 14.80 -15.73 -24.90
C ALA A 53 14.89 -14.89 -23.62
N VAL A 54 15.79 -13.89 -23.57
CA VAL A 54 15.87 -12.93 -22.46
C VAL A 54 14.60 -12.09 -22.38
N LEU A 55 14.03 -11.68 -23.51
CA LEU A 55 12.73 -11.01 -23.51
C LEU A 55 11.60 -11.89 -22.96
N ASN A 56 11.62 -13.20 -23.23
CA ASN A 56 10.65 -14.13 -22.64
C ASN A 56 10.79 -14.20 -21.12
N VAL A 57 12.01 -14.18 -20.60
CA VAL A 57 12.27 -14.08 -19.16
C VAL A 57 11.63 -12.79 -18.61
N GLY A 58 11.91 -11.63 -19.20
CA GLY A 58 11.29 -10.36 -18.77
C GLY A 58 9.76 -10.35 -18.80
N LYS A 59 9.13 -11.15 -19.68
CA LYS A 59 7.67 -11.34 -19.74
C LYS A 59 7.13 -12.33 -18.71
N ARG A 60 7.91 -13.35 -18.32
CA ARG A 60 7.48 -14.44 -17.44
C ARG A 60 7.84 -14.24 -15.97
N VAL A 61 8.85 -13.45 -15.64
CA VAL A 61 9.21 -13.14 -14.24
C VAL A 61 8.06 -12.61 -13.38
N PRO A 62 7.05 -11.85 -13.89
CA PRO A 62 5.89 -11.47 -13.08
C PRO A 62 5.00 -12.66 -12.64
N GLN A 63 5.18 -13.85 -13.23
CA GLN A 63 4.50 -15.09 -12.85
C GLN A 63 5.13 -15.74 -11.61
N LEU A 64 6.37 -15.36 -11.25
CA LEU A 64 7.03 -15.83 -10.04
C LEU A 64 6.42 -15.12 -8.83
N LYS A 65 6.03 -15.91 -7.83
CA LYS A 65 5.29 -15.42 -6.67
C LYS A 65 5.69 -16.15 -5.39
N VAL A 66 5.40 -15.53 -4.26
CA VAL A 66 5.62 -16.05 -2.90
C VAL A 66 4.37 -15.86 -2.04
N PRO A 67 4.19 -16.65 -0.96
CA PRO A 67 3.04 -16.48 -0.07
C PRO A 67 2.99 -15.08 0.57
N ALA A 68 1.80 -14.51 0.71
CA ALA A 68 1.63 -13.15 1.22
C ALA A 68 1.85 -12.98 2.73
N ASN A 69 1.83 -14.07 3.51
CA ASN A 69 1.94 -14.05 4.97
C ASN A 69 0.92 -13.07 5.59
N ILE A 70 1.35 -12.09 6.40
CA ILE A 70 0.48 -11.10 7.03
C ILE A 70 -0.13 -10.08 6.03
N PHE A 71 0.27 -10.10 4.76
CA PHE A 71 -0.18 -9.21 3.70
C PHE A 71 -1.21 -9.86 2.77
N ALA A 72 -2.04 -10.77 3.28
CA ALA A 72 -3.09 -11.43 2.51
C ALA A 72 -4.02 -10.43 1.81
N ASP A 73 -4.20 -9.25 2.39
CA ASP A 73 -4.99 -8.14 1.86
C ASP A 73 -4.30 -7.34 0.73
N CYS A 74 -3.00 -7.58 0.51
CA CYS A 74 -2.23 -7.05 -0.62
C CYS A 74 -2.00 -8.12 -1.72
N ALA A 75 -2.43 -9.35 -1.47
CA ALA A 75 -2.23 -10.49 -2.35
C ALA A 75 -3.07 -10.41 -3.62
N ASP A 76 -2.71 -11.26 -4.59
CA ASP A 76 -3.62 -11.56 -5.70
C ASP A 76 -4.77 -12.47 -5.22
N SER A 77 -5.71 -12.77 -6.11
CA SER A 77 -6.85 -13.64 -5.81
C SER A 77 -6.47 -15.07 -5.39
N ALA A 78 -5.20 -15.48 -5.57
CA ALA A 78 -4.68 -16.77 -5.18
C ALA A 78 -3.88 -16.71 -3.85
N GLY A 79 -3.78 -15.55 -3.21
CA GLY A 79 -3.08 -15.39 -1.94
C GLY A 79 -1.57 -15.20 -2.06
N PHE A 80 -1.06 -14.82 -3.24
CA PHE A 80 0.36 -14.68 -3.50
C PHE A 80 0.80 -13.25 -3.84
N ILE A 81 2.09 -12.98 -3.60
CA ILE A 81 2.80 -11.74 -3.90
C ILE A 81 3.86 -12.00 -4.98
N GLY A 82 3.83 -11.22 -6.05
CA GLY A 82 4.84 -11.21 -7.12
C GLY A 82 5.23 -9.78 -7.49
N MET A 83 5.88 -9.61 -8.64
CA MET A 83 6.31 -8.28 -9.11
C MET A 83 5.14 -7.31 -9.32
N SER A 84 3.94 -7.81 -9.62
CA SER A 84 2.74 -6.98 -9.82
C SER A 84 2.33 -6.26 -8.55
N ASN A 85 2.26 -6.95 -7.41
CA ASN A 85 1.68 -6.44 -6.16
C ASN A 85 2.68 -6.23 -5.02
N ILE A 86 3.98 -6.50 -5.20
CA ILE A 86 5.00 -6.25 -4.16
C ILE A 86 5.02 -4.80 -3.68
N SER A 87 4.74 -3.84 -4.57
CA SER A 87 4.67 -2.43 -4.16
C SER A 87 3.51 -2.20 -3.19
N ARG A 88 2.41 -2.96 -3.24
CA ARG A 88 1.32 -2.85 -2.26
C ARG A 88 1.79 -3.24 -0.86
N VAL A 89 2.63 -4.28 -0.73
CA VAL A 89 3.23 -4.72 0.53
C VAL A 89 4.09 -3.60 1.12
N TRP A 90 5.03 -3.07 0.32
CA TRP A 90 5.85 -1.94 0.74
C TRP A 90 5.03 -0.68 1.01
N GLY A 91 3.96 -0.45 0.27
CA GLY A 91 3.06 0.68 0.41
C GLY A 91 2.28 0.64 1.72
N LYS A 92 1.70 -0.52 2.07
CA LYS A 92 1.03 -0.73 3.36
C LYS A 92 2.01 -0.56 4.53
N ALA A 93 3.20 -1.16 4.44
CA ALA A 93 4.24 -1.02 5.46
C ALA A 93 4.71 0.44 5.60
N TYR A 94 4.81 1.17 4.49
CA TYR A 94 5.14 2.59 4.46
C TYR A 94 4.06 3.44 5.14
N LEU A 95 2.77 3.25 4.82
CA LEU A 95 1.69 4.00 5.47
C LEU A 95 1.62 3.73 6.98
N ILE A 96 1.79 2.47 7.41
CA ILE A 96 1.84 2.13 8.85
C ILE A 96 3.01 2.85 9.54
N ASN A 97 4.20 2.91 8.91
CA ASN A 97 5.33 3.66 9.44
C ASN A 97 5.12 5.19 9.39
N ALA A 98 4.45 5.70 8.36
CA ALA A 98 4.06 7.10 8.26
C ALA A 98 3.09 7.48 9.39
N ASN A 99 2.17 6.59 9.76
CA ASN A 99 1.25 6.79 10.87
C ASN A 99 2.00 6.92 12.19
N VAL A 100 3.02 6.09 12.42
CA VAL A 100 3.87 6.13 13.61
C VAL A 100 4.70 7.42 13.66
N GLU A 101 5.22 7.88 12.53
CA GLU A 101 5.92 9.16 12.43
C GLU A 101 4.98 10.35 12.67
N GLY A 102 3.76 10.30 12.12
CA GLY A 102 2.71 11.28 12.41
C GLY A 102 2.35 11.33 13.90
N MET A 103 2.21 10.17 14.55
CA MET A 103 1.99 10.10 16.00
C MET A 103 3.15 10.72 16.79
N ARG A 104 4.40 10.54 16.33
CA ARG A 104 5.57 11.17 16.95
C ARG A 104 5.50 12.69 16.87
N TYR A 105 5.15 13.25 15.70
CA TYR A 105 5.00 14.70 15.54
C TYR A 105 3.89 15.28 16.40
N GLU A 106 2.82 14.52 16.63
CA GLU A 106 1.69 14.92 17.47
C GLU A 106 1.93 14.67 18.97
N GLY A 107 3.05 14.04 19.36
CA GLY A 107 3.31 13.66 20.75
C GLY A 107 2.41 12.54 21.28
N LEU A 108 1.83 11.72 20.39
CA LEU A 108 0.89 10.64 20.71
C LEU A 108 1.47 9.23 20.50
N LEU A 109 2.78 9.14 20.32
CA LEU A 109 3.48 7.88 20.09
C LEU A 109 3.53 7.01 21.36
N THR A 110 3.26 5.72 21.20
CA THR A 110 3.41 4.71 22.26
C THR A 110 4.44 3.64 21.86
N GLY A 111 4.84 2.81 22.83
CA GLY A 111 5.67 1.62 22.55
C GLY A 111 5.00 0.64 21.59
N SER A 112 3.72 0.34 21.80
CA SER A 112 2.95 -0.57 20.94
C SER A 112 2.86 -0.10 19.49
N ALA A 113 2.73 1.22 19.26
CA ALA A 113 2.75 1.77 17.91
C ALA A 113 4.12 1.61 17.24
N SER A 114 5.21 1.75 18.00
CA SER A 114 6.58 1.53 17.51
C SER A 114 6.82 0.06 17.15
N ASP A 115 6.38 -0.87 18.00
CA ASP A 115 6.49 -2.32 17.77
C ASP A 115 5.71 -2.76 16.52
N ALA A 116 4.53 -2.18 16.30
CA ALA A 116 3.73 -2.44 15.11
C ALA A 116 4.46 -2.02 13.82
N ALA A 117 5.14 -0.86 13.83
CA ALA A 117 5.95 -0.35 12.73
C ALA A 117 7.10 -1.31 12.37
N ASP A 118 7.81 -1.80 13.39
CA ASP A 118 8.96 -2.68 13.24
C ASP A 118 8.55 -4.07 12.74
N LYS A 119 7.43 -4.59 13.27
CA LYS A 119 6.87 -5.87 12.85
C LYS A 119 6.45 -5.86 11.39
N VAL A 120 5.75 -4.82 10.93
CA VAL A 120 5.29 -4.75 9.54
C VAL A 120 6.44 -4.52 8.57
N TYR A 121 7.45 -3.72 8.95
CA TYR A 121 8.63 -3.49 8.13
C TYR A 121 9.43 -4.80 7.95
N SER A 122 9.68 -5.52 9.05
CA SER A 122 10.41 -6.79 9.02
C SER A 122 9.68 -7.85 8.18
N ALA A 123 8.35 -7.90 8.28
CA ALA A 123 7.54 -8.81 7.47
C ALA A 123 7.56 -8.44 5.98
N ALA A 124 7.50 -7.14 5.65
CA ALA A 124 7.62 -6.67 4.26
C ALA A 124 8.98 -7.02 3.66
N GLN A 125 10.05 -6.84 4.44
CA GLN A 125 11.40 -7.22 4.06
C GLN A 125 11.51 -8.73 3.81
N GLN A 126 10.90 -9.57 4.67
CA GLN A 126 10.89 -11.02 4.46
C GLN A 126 10.18 -11.42 3.16
N VAL A 127 9.03 -10.83 2.85
CA VAL A 127 8.32 -11.08 1.57
C VAL A 127 9.18 -10.63 0.39
N ASN A 128 9.81 -9.46 0.49
CA ASN A 128 10.72 -8.92 -0.52
C ASN A 128 11.92 -9.86 -0.77
N ASP A 129 12.59 -10.31 0.28
CA ASP A 129 13.78 -11.17 0.17
C ASP A 129 13.40 -12.54 -0.40
N ASN A 130 12.26 -13.11 0.01
CA ASN A 130 11.73 -14.35 -0.55
C ASN A 130 11.41 -14.21 -2.05
N LEU A 131 10.73 -13.12 -2.44
CA LEU A 131 10.41 -12.86 -3.85
C LEU A 131 11.68 -12.64 -4.66
N ARG A 132 12.64 -11.88 -4.13
CA ARG A 132 13.92 -11.65 -4.79
C ARG A 132 14.68 -12.96 -5.00
N ALA A 133 14.70 -13.85 -4.02
CA ALA A 133 15.33 -15.17 -4.17
C ALA A 133 14.74 -15.98 -5.34
N GLN A 134 13.42 -15.89 -5.57
CA GLN A 134 12.78 -16.48 -6.76
C GLN A 134 13.21 -15.76 -8.05
N LEU A 135 13.23 -14.43 -8.03
CA LEU A 135 13.61 -13.60 -9.19
C LEU A 135 15.10 -13.68 -9.54
N THR A 136 15.95 -14.22 -8.68
CA THR A 136 17.37 -14.47 -8.96
C THR A 136 17.69 -15.97 -9.08
N ASN A 137 16.67 -16.84 -9.04
CA ASN A 137 16.86 -18.29 -9.13
C ASN A 137 17.20 -18.70 -10.57
N LYS A 138 18.45 -19.06 -10.80
CA LYS A 138 18.94 -19.44 -12.12
C LYS A 138 18.13 -20.58 -12.76
N SER A 139 17.80 -21.64 -12.01
CA SER A 139 17.06 -22.77 -12.56
C SER A 139 15.70 -22.38 -13.11
N LEU A 140 14.96 -21.51 -12.40
CA LEU A 140 13.65 -21.03 -12.85
C LEU A 140 13.76 -20.11 -14.07
N LEU A 141 14.72 -19.20 -14.06
CA LEU A 141 14.91 -18.26 -15.17
C LEU A 141 15.45 -18.95 -16.42
N ASP A 142 16.33 -19.94 -16.26
CA ASP A 142 16.82 -20.79 -17.36
C ASP A 142 15.67 -21.60 -17.98
N GLN A 143 14.67 -22.05 -17.20
CA GLN A 143 13.47 -22.67 -17.77
C GLN A 143 12.71 -21.69 -18.68
N PHE A 144 12.52 -20.45 -18.25
CA PHE A 144 11.89 -19.41 -19.09
C PHE A 144 12.72 -19.08 -20.33
N PHE A 145 14.04 -19.02 -20.21
CA PHE A 145 14.93 -18.80 -21.36
C PHE A 145 14.85 -19.96 -22.35
N ASN A 146 15.04 -21.18 -21.87
CA ASN A 146 15.13 -22.39 -22.68
C ASN A 146 13.81 -22.73 -23.37
N GLN A 147 12.66 -22.36 -22.80
CA GLN A 147 11.35 -22.50 -23.44
C GLN A 147 11.26 -21.82 -24.82
N LEU A 148 11.99 -20.72 -25.03
CA LEU A 148 12.00 -20.03 -26.32
C LEU A 148 13.26 -20.30 -27.13
N SER A 149 14.43 -20.40 -26.49
CA SER A 149 15.69 -20.60 -27.21
C SER A 149 15.79 -21.97 -27.88
N SER A 150 15.24 -23.03 -27.26
CA SER A 150 15.18 -24.38 -27.83
C SER A 150 14.36 -24.47 -29.12
N ASN A 151 13.38 -23.58 -29.28
CA ASN A 151 12.52 -23.49 -30.47
C ASN A 151 13.14 -22.64 -31.60
N LYS A 152 14.35 -22.10 -31.40
CA LYS A 152 15.07 -21.27 -32.36
C LYS A 152 16.47 -21.83 -32.64
N PRO A 153 16.58 -22.93 -33.40
CA PRO A 153 17.88 -23.50 -33.76
C PRO A 153 18.70 -22.52 -34.61
N ALA A 154 20.01 -22.47 -34.35
CA ALA A 154 20.98 -21.73 -35.16
C ALA A 154 21.37 -22.58 -36.38
N LYS A 155 20.46 -22.67 -37.34
CA LYS A 155 20.54 -23.61 -38.49
C LYS A 155 21.82 -23.44 -39.31
N LEU A 156 22.37 -22.22 -39.35
CA LEU A 156 23.61 -21.94 -40.09
C LEU A 156 24.88 -22.47 -39.40
N LEU A 157 24.78 -22.91 -38.13
CA LEU A 157 25.85 -23.56 -37.37
C LEU A 157 25.77 -25.11 -37.41
N GLY A 158 24.68 -25.66 -37.95
CA GLY A 158 24.41 -27.09 -38.06
C GLY A 158 22.97 -27.45 -37.62
N GLU A 159 22.45 -28.58 -38.10
CA GLU A 159 21.06 -29.03 -37.84
C GLU A 159 20.73 -29.23 -36.35
N SER A 160 21.76 -29.38 -35.49
CA SER A 160 21.61 -29.63 -34.04
C SER A 160 22.03 -28.45 -33.15
N ALA A 161 22.44 -27.31 -33.71
CA ALA A 161 22.92 -26.18 -32.91
C ALA A 161 21.73 -25.47 -32.24
N THR A 162 21.57 -25.68 -30.94
CA THR A 162 20.52 -25.03 -30.12
C THR A 162 21.14 -23.97 -29.22
N VAL A 163 20.43 -22.85 -29.04
CA VAL A 163 20.87 -21.80 -28.13
C VAL A 163 20.49 -22.20 -26.71
N GLN A 164 21.47 -22.25 -25.82
CA GLN A 164 21.27 -22.54 -24.40
C GLN A 164 21.93 -21.46 -23.56
N THR A 165 21.51 -21.31 -22.31
CA THR A 165 22.25 -20.52 -21.32
C THR A 165 23.65 -21.08 -21.17
N GLN A 166 24.65 -20.21 -21.05
CA GLN A 166 26.02 -20.67 -20.86
C GLN A 166 26.14 -21.50 -19.57
N ALA A 167 26.80 -22.66 -19.66
CA ALA A 167 26.91 -23.63 -18.57
C ALA A 167 27.85 -23.20 -17.41
N ASP A 168 28.28 -21.93 -17.39
CA ASP A 168 29.29 -21.51 -16.41
C ASP A 168 28.67 -21.46 -15.01
N ASN A 169 29.27 -22.20 -14.08
CA ASN A 169 28.83 -22.42 -12.69
C ASN A 169 28.95 -21.17 -11.80
N LYS A 170 28.93 -19.96 -12.37
CA LYS A 170 29.19 -18.71 -11.65
C LYS A 170 28.06 -17.72 -11.79
N ILE A 171 27.34 -17.62 -10.67
CA ILE A 171 26.46 -16.53 -10.24
C ILE A 171 25.18 -16.46 -11.09
N GLY A 172 24.02 -16.49 -10.44
CA GLY A 172 22.71 -16.47 -11.12
C GLY A 172 22.54 -15.27 -12.07
N TRP A 173 21.41 -15.25 -12.77
CA TRP A 173 21.07 -14.17 -13.71
C TRP A 173 21.46 -12.79 -13.19
N ALA A 174 22.20 -12.04 -14.00
CA ALA A 174 22.57 -10.68 -13.64
C ALA A 174 21.28 -9.84 -13.60
N THR A 175 21.14 -9.01 -12.56
CA THR A 175 19.98 -8.15 -12.37
C THR A 175 20.34 -6.68 -12.23
N ALA A 176 19.40 -5.79 -12.59
CA ALA A 176 19.56 -4.35 -12.46
C ALA A 176 18.24 -3.68 -12.03
N MET A 177 18.37 -2.44 -11.55
CA MET A 177 17.26 -1.57 -11.13
C MET A 177 17.17 -0.39 -12.09
N VAL A 178 16.57 -0.63 -13.25
CA VAL A 178 16.48 0.33 -14.35
C VAL A 178 15.36 1.34 -14.10
N ASP A 179 15.46 2.51 -14.71
CA ASP A 179 14.51 3.63 -14.58
C ASP A 179 14.45 4.22 -13.16
N ARG A 180 15.61 4.38 -12.53
CA ARG A 180 15.69 5.00 -11.20
C ARG A 180 15.12 6.41 -11.21
N GLY A 181 14.28 6.70 -10.21
CA GLY A 181 13.61 7.99 -10.09
C GLY A 181 12.35 8.13 -10.95
N ALA A 182 12.01 7.14 -11.79
CA ALA A 182 10.74 7.09 -12.50
C ALA A 182 9.59 6.67 -11.57
N GLU A 183 8.39 6.56 -12.11
CA GLU A 183 7.22 6.09 -11.38
C GLU A 183 7.31 4.61 -11.00
N SER A 184 6.86 4.29 -9.79
CA SER A 184 6.44 2.93 -9.43
C SER A 184 5.01 2.67 -9.91
N ASN A 185 4.49 1.48 -9.64
CA ASN A 185 3.10 1.16 -9.93
C ASN A 185 2.11 1.51 -8.80
N LEU A 186 2.51 2.33 -7.82
CA LEU A 186 1.60 2.85 -6.80
C LEU A 186 1.27 4.31 -7.08
N THR A 187 -0.01 4.58 -7.22
CA THR A 187 -0.54 5.95 -7.15
C THR A 187 -0.65 6.41 -5.70
N VAL A 188 -0.38 7.68 -5.45
CA VAL A 188 -0.31 8.30 -4.12
C VAL A 188 -1.03 9.64 -4.16
N SER A 189 -1.57 10.10 -3.03
CA SER A 189 -1.97 11.49 -2.83
C SER A 189 -1.25 12.01 -1.59
N GLN A 190 -0.55 13.13 -1.68
CA GLN A 190 0.12 13.71 -0.51
C GLN A 190 -0.88 14.01 0.64
N SER A 191 -2.14 14.30 0.29
CA SER A 191 -3.21 14.55 1.27
C SER A 191 -3.70 13.31 2.02
N GLN A 192 -3.26 12.10 1.64
CA GLN A 192 -3.56 10.86 2.35
C GLN A 192 -2.56 10.58 3.48
N LEU A 193 -1.38 11.19 3.43
CA LEU A 193 -0.33 10.96 4.42
C LEU A 193 -0.62 11.77 5.70
N PRO A 194 -0.20 11.26 6.88
CA PRO A 194 -0.28 12.01 8.12
C PRO A 194 0.49 13.33 8.05
N THR A 195 0.07 14.29 8.89
CA THR A 195 0.72 15.60 9.00
C THR A 195 2.23 15.45 9.25
N GLY A 196 3.03 16.22 8.52
CA GLY A 196 4.49 16.22 8.64
C GLY A 196 5.20 15.10 7.87
N VAL A 197 4.48 14.14 7.30
CA VAL A 197 5.07 13.06 6.49
C VAL A 197 4.97 13.39 5.00
N HIS A 198 6.10 13.31 4.31
CA HIS A 198 6.18 13.57 2.86
C HIS A 198 6.70 12.34 2.11
N ALA A 199 5.99 11.95 1.06
CA ALA A 199 6.48 10.94 0.12
C ALA A 199 7.34 11.59 -0.97
N LYS A 200 8.18 10.79 -1.61
CA LYS A 200 8.79 11.15 -2.90
C LYS A 200 7.84 10.75 -4.02
N ILE A 201 7.43 11.74 -4.80
CA ILE A 201 6.35 11.61 -5.78
C ILE A 201 6.88 11.96 -7.17
N VAL A 202 6.38 11.26 -8.18
CA VAL A 202 6.52 11.59 -9.60
C VAL A 202 5.14 11.95 -10.15
N ASP A 203 5.00 13.16 -10.68
CA ASP A 203 3.78 13.62 -11.35
C ASP A 203 3.76 13.17 -12.81
N LEU A 204 2.69 12.48 -13.22
CA LEU A 204 2.46 12.06 -14.60
C LEU A 204 1.02 12.37 -15.01
N GLY A 205 0.85 13.46 -15.74
CA GLY A 205 -0.47 14.00 -16.05
C GLY A 205 -1.20 14.43 -14.78
N ASN A 206 -2.41 13.90 -14.57
CA ASN A 206 -3.24 14.21 -13.39
C ASN A 206 -3.08 13.19 -12.24
N GLN A 207 -2.08 12.31 -12.31
CA GLN A 207 -1.85 11.28 -11.30
C GLN A 207 -0.44 11.40 -10.72
N GLN A 208 -0.38 11.14 -9.43
CA GLN A 208 0.84 11.12 -8.64
C GLN A 208 1.23 9.69 -8.33
N TYR A 209 2.51 9.36 -8.49
CA TYR A 209 3.05 8.02 -8.26
C TYR A 209 4.16 8.05 -7.23
N MET A 210 4.28 7.01 -6.42
CA MET A 210 5.47 6.82 -5.56
C MET A 210 6.71 6.68 -6.45
N GLN A 211 7.78 7.38 -6.11
CA GLN A 211 9.02 7.33 -6.88
C GLN A 211 9.74 5.99 -6.72
N GLY A 212 10.10 5.39 -7.86
CA GLY A 212 10.76 4.10 -7.94
C GLY A 212 12.29 4.19 -7.79
N TYR A 213 12.87 3.13 -7.22
CA TYR A 213 14.29 2.93 -6.92
C TYR A 213 14.99 4.11 -6.23
N THR A 214 14.21 4.94 -5.55
CA THR A 214 14.70 6.08 -4.80
C THR A 214 14.36 5.84 -3.34
N PRO A 215 15.34 5.70 -2.45
CA PRO A 215 15.09 5.51 -1.02
C PRO A 215 14.23 6.62 -0.43
N ILE A 216 13.18 6.21 0.26
CA ILE A 216 12.27 7.08 1.03
C ILE A 216 12.44 6.70 2.50
N ARG A 217 12.73 7.68 3.35
CA ARG A 217 12.90 7.44 4.79
C ARG A 217 11.66 7.90 5.55
N THR A 218 11.14 7.02 6.38
CA THR A 218 9.97 7.28 7.23
C THR A 218 10.14 6.48 8.51
N ASN A 219 9.92 7.11 9.66
CA ASN A 219 10.09 6.50 10.98
C ASN A 219 11.47 5.81 11.17
N GLY A 220 12.54 6.40 10.63
CA GLY A 220 13.90 5.81 10.71
C GLY A 220 14.09 4.53 9.86
N ARG A 221 13.09 4.13 9.07
CA ARG A 221 13.13 2.99 8.14
C ARG A 221 13.26 3.48 6.70
N GLU A 222 13.81 2.65 5.82
CA GLU A 222 14.06 2.98 4.42
C GLU A 222 13.21 2.11 3.49
N PHE A 223 12.43 2.75 2.61
CA PHE A 223 11.51 2.11 1.69
C PHE A 223 11.96 2.34 0.25
N VAL A 224 11.97 1.29 -0.55
CA VAL A 224 12.34 1.34 -1.97
C VAL A 224 11.32 0.58 -2.80
N PHE A 225 10.67 1.28 -3.73
CA PHE A 225 9.68 0.73 -4.64
C PHE A 225 10.31 0.39 -5.99
N PRO A 226 9.97 -0.73 -6.65
CA PRO A 226 10.43 -0.97 -8.02
C PRO A 226 9.79 0.02 -9.00
N SER A 227 10.55 0.42 -10.02
CA SER A 227 10.07 1.31 -11.08
C SER A 227 9.36 0.50 -12.17
N PHE A 228 8.15 0.91 -12.52
CA PHE A 228 7.32 0.27 -13.54
C PHE A 228 6.61 1.34 -14.35
N LYS A 229 7.24 1.78 -15.44
CA LYS A 229 6.70 2.87 -16.24
C LYS A 229 5.31 2.58 -16.79
N ARG A 230 4.46 3.60 -16.79
CA ARG A 230 3.08 3.50 -17.24
C ARG A 230 3.03 3.22 -18.74
N GLY A 231 2.25 2.21 -19.12
CA GLY A 231 2.01 1.87 -20.53
C GLY A 231 3.17 1.14 -21.21
N GLU A 232 4.34 1.05 -20.57
CA GLU A 232 5.50 0.35 -21.10
C GLU A 232 5.31 -1.17 -21.02
N MET A 233 5.67 -1.87 -22.09
CA MET A 233 5.67 -3.33 -22.11
C MET A 233 7.05 -3.88 -21.75
N PRO A 234 7.16 -5.13 -21.30
CA PRO A 234 8.47 -5.80 -21.23
C PRO A 234 9.18 -5.72 -22.58
N HIS A 235 10.41 -5.23 -22.58
CA HIS A 235 11.17 -4.91 -23.80
C HIS A 235 12.68 -5.11 -23.57
N LEU A 236 13.43 -5.16 -24.67
CA LEU A 236 14.88 -5.26 -24.64
C LEU A 236 15.50 -3.89 -24.36
N ILE A 237 16.55 -3.89 -23.53
CA ILE A 237 17.32 -2.69 -23.20
C ILE A 237 18.78 -2.88 -23.60
N SER A 238 19.51 -1.77 -23.77
CA SER A 238 20.94 -1.85 -24.06
C SER A 238 21.74 -2.33 -22.84
N ASP A 239 22.85 -3.04 -23.06
CA ASP A 239 23.77 -3.43 -21.98
C ASP A 239 24.31 -2.18 -21.24
N SER A 240 24.52 -1.07 -21.95
CA SER A 240 24.93 0.20 -21.33
C SER A 240 23.88 0.77 -20.35
N THR A 241 22.58 0.60 -20.65
CA THR A 241 21.50 0.98 -19.74
C THR A 241 21.48 0.04 -18.54
N PHE A 242 21.66 -1.26 -18.77
CA PHE A 242 21.69 -2.27 -17.72
C PHE A 242 22.86 -2.03 -16.74
N GLN A 243 24.09 -1.93 -17.26
CA GLN A 243 25.32 -1.78 -16.49
C GLN A 243 25.32 -0.52 -15.61
N ARG A 244 24.79 0.60 -16.10
CA ARG A 244 24.65 1.85 -15.32
C ARG A 244 23.70 1.70 -14.11
N ASN A 245 22.88 0.66 -14.08
CA ASN A 245 21.83 0.44 -13.10
C ASN A 245 22.06 -0.80 -12.21
N THR A 246 23.26 -1.39 -12.21
CA THR A 246 23.60 -2.56 -11.38
C THR A 246 24.06 -2.21 -9.96
N SER A 247 24.54 -0.98 -9.72
CA SER A 247 25.14 -0.55 -8.44
C SER A 247 24.48 0.72 -7.89
N GLY A 248 24.55 0.97 -6.57
CA GLY A 248 24.17 2.27 -5.98
C GLY A 248 22.85 2.32 -5.20
N ILE A 249 22.21 1.19 -4.92
CA ILE A 249 21.12 1.11 -3.93
C ILE A 249 21.58 0.14 -2.83
N VAL A 250 21.63 0.62 -1.59
CA VAL A 250 22.17 -0.13 -0.44
C VAL A 250 21.19 -1.18 0.06
N THR A 251 19.89 -0.89 0.02
CA THR A 251 18.81 -1.86 0.29
C THR A 251 18.70 -2.88 -0.84
N ASN A 252 18.19 -4.08 -0.55
CA ASN A 252 18.07 -5.22 -1.46
C ASN A 252 16.73 -5.19 -2.26
N PRO A 253 16.58 -4.36 -3.30
CA PRO A 253 15.28 -4.05 -3.89
C PRO A 253 14.86 -5.15 -4.87
N ILE A 254 13.57 -5.21 -5.24
CA ILE A 254 13.15 -6.09 -6.33
C ILE A 254 13.74 -5.59 -7.66
N PRO A 255 14.55 -6.40 -8.38
CA PRO A 255 15.06 -6.01 -9.69
C PRO A 255 13.96 -6.02 -10.74
N ASN A 256 14.03 -5.10 -11.71
CA ASN A 256 13.12 -5.05 -12.84
C ASN A 256 13.82 -5.34 -14.18
N ALA A 257 15.13 -5.58 -14.20
CA ALA A 257 15.85 -5.94 -15.41
C ALA A 257 16.76 -7.14 -15.20
N PHE A 258 16.89 -7.95 -16.26
CA PHE A 258 17.54 -9.26 -16.26
C PHE A 258 18.46 -9.37 -17.48
N ARG A 259 19.67 -9.89 -17.27
CA ARG A 259 20.65 -10.13 -18.32
C ARG A 259 21.18 -11.56 -18.23
N GLU A 260 21.35 -12.17 -19.39
CA GLU A 260 21.98 -13.48 -19.54
C GLU A 260 22.84 -13.54 -20.81
N MET A 261 23.78 -14.48 -20.84
CA MET A 261 24.54 -14.86 -22.02
C MET A 261 24.06 -16.24 -22.50
N GLY A 262 23.69 -16.31 -23.78
CA GLY A 262 23.41 -17.57 -24.44
C GLY A 262 24.53 -17.94 -25.41
N SER A 263 24.77 -19.23 -25.55
CA SER A 263 25.73 -19.79 -26.50
C SER A 263 25.09 -20.89 -27.34
N ALA A 264 25.60 -21.05 -28.56
CA ALA A 264 25.31 -22.19 -29.41
C ALA A 264 26.62 -22.79 -29.90
N ASP A 265 26.72 -24.11 -29.73
CA ASP A 265 27.85 -24.89 -30.23
C ASP A 265 27.51 -25.43 -31.62
N GLY A 266 28.30 -25.03 -32.62
CA GLY A 266 28.26 -25.56 -33.98
C GLY A 266 29.41 -26.52 -34.26
N GLN A 267 29.49 -27.01 -35.50
CA GLN A 267 30.64 -27.84 -35.94
C GLN A 267 31.94 -27.02 -35.93
N GLY A 268 32.66 -27.03 -34.81
CA GLY A 268 34.00 -26.42 -34.67
C GLY A 268 34.01 -24.94 -34.26
N THR A 269 32.88 -24.34 -33.88
CA THR A 269 32.80 -22.96 -33.39
C THR A 269 31.66 -22.80 -32.39
N THR A 270 31.94 -22.12 -31.28
CA THR A 270 30.93 -21.66 -30.31
C THR A 270 30.68 -20.18 -30.55
N LEU A 271 29.41 -19.81 -30.76
CA LEU A 271 29.00 -18.41 -30.83
C LEU A 271 28.19 -18.06 -29.58
N SER A 272 28.49 -16.90 -28.99
CA SER A 272 27.76 -16.38 -27.83
C SER A 272 27.19 -14.99 -28.11
N ALA A 273 26.09 -14.68 -27.43
CA ALA A 273 25.48 -13.37 -27.41
C ALA A 273 24.90 -13.10 -26.01
N SER A 274 24.81 -11.82 -25.65
CA SER A 274 24.15 -11.40 -24.41
C SER A 274 23.04 -10.41 -24.74
N ALA A 275 21.95 -10.49 -23.99
CA ALA A 275 20.83 -9.57 -24.09
C ALA A 275 20.36 -9.18 -22.69
N CYS A 276 19.72 -8.01 -22.61
CA CYS A 276 19.12 -7.47 -21.40
C CYS A 276 17.64 -7.21 -21.67
N ALA A 277 16.76 -7.61 -20.78
CA ALA A 277 15.33 -7.27 -20.84
C ALA A 277 14.86 -6.64 -19.54
N GLN A 278 13.98 -5.66 -19.68
CA GLN A 278 13.23 -5.08 -18.58
C GLN A 278 11.87 -5.76 -18.47
N ALA A 279 11.50 -6.11 -17.25
CA ALA A 279 10.19 -6.61 -16.87
C ALA A 279 9.28 -5.45 -16.45
N ASN A 280 8.02 -5.53 -16.84
CA ASN A 280 6.98 -4.63 -16.38
C ASN A 280 5.67 -5.44 -16.25
N PRO A 281 5.09 -5.57 -15.04
CA PRO A 281 3.87 -6.32 -14.83
C PRO A 281 2.62 -5.61 -15.38
N ARG A 282 2.72 -4.34 -15.80
CA ARG A 282 1.65 -3.52 -16.39
C ARG A 282 0.38 -3.44 -15.52
N THR A 283 0.54 -3.56 -14.21
CA THR A 283 -0.53 -3.44 -13.21
C THR A 283 -0.26 -2.22 -12.36
N GLN A 284 -1.32 -1.49 -12.00
CA GLN A 284 -1.27 -0.29 -11.18
C GLN A 284 -2.19 -0.44 -9.98
N TYR A 285 -1.77 0.11 -8.85
CA TYR A 285 -2.52 0.08 -7.60
C TYR A 285 -2.53 1.46 -6.96
N GLN A 286 -3.41 1.63 -5.98
CA GLN A 286 -3.40 2.79 -5.09
C GLN A 286 -2.61 2.45 -3.83
N LEU A 287 -1.87 3.41 -3.31
CA LEU A 287 -1.26 3.32 -1.98
C LEU A 287 -2.39 3.26 -0.95
N ALA A 288 -2.51 2.15 -0.23
CA ALA A 288 -3.56 1.94 0.75
C ALA A 288 -3.13 1.00 1.87
N ILE A 289 -3.89 1.01 2.97
CA ILE A 289 -3.94 -0.06 3.98
C ILE A 289 -5.28 -0.79 3.78
N PRO A 290 -5.32 -1.85 2.94
CA PRO A 290 -6.55 -2.60 2.74
C PRO A 290 -7.03 -3.24 4.05
N HIS A 291 -8.34 -3.50 4.13
CA HIS A 291 -8.99 -4.07 5.31
C HIS A 291 -8.74 -3.32 6.63
N ALA A 292 -8.50 -2.00 6.58
CA ALA A 292 -8.45 -1.14 7.75
C ALA A 292 -9.81 -0.44 8.02
N PHE A 293 -9.97 0.15 9.20
CA PHE A 293 -11.18 0.87 9.61
C PHE A 293 -10.89 2.03 10.57
N VAL A 294 -11.84 2.94 10.72
CA VAL A 294 -11.82 4.05 11.68
C VAL A 294 -13.08 3.96 12.55
N THR A 295 -12.99 4.30 13.83
CA THR A 295 -14.15 4.26 14.74
C THR A 295 -14.58 5.63 15.23
N ILE A 296 -15.87 5.74 15.52
CA ILE A 296 -16.48 6.87 16.22
C ILE A 296 -17.17 6.29 17.45
N THR A 297 -16.75 6.70 18.64
CA THR A 297 -17.24 6.18 19.91
C THR A 297 -17.89 7.28 20.74
N PHE A 298 -18.99 6.95 21.40
CA PHE A 298 -19.75 7.85 22.25
C PHE A 298 -19.72 7.38 23.70
N SER A 299 -19.57 8.32 24.64
CA SER A 299 -19.78 8.04 26.06
C SER A 299 -20.45 9.20 26.75
N ASN A 300 -21.45 8.91 27.57
CA ASN A 300 -22.30 9.92 28.20
C ASN A 300 -22.35 9.74 29.71
N ARG A 301 -22.21 10.82 30.45
CA ARG A 301 -22.36 10.83 31.90
C ARG A 301 -23.16 12.03 32.39
N ALA A 302 -23.83 11.87 33.52
CA ALA A 302 -24.54 12.92 34.23
C ALA A 302 -23.93 13.14 35.62
N LEU A 303 -23.65 14.41 35.93
CA LEU A 303 -23.16 14.85 37.25
C LEU A 303 -24.30 15.55 37.97
N TRP A 304 -24.67 15.06 39.15
CA TRP A 304 -25.77 15.60 39.93
C TRP A 304 -25.21 16.52 41.00
N ILE A 305 -25.54 17.81 40.92
CA ILE A 305 -24.98 18.86 41.77
C ILE A 305 -26.10 19.47 42.61
N VAL A 306 -25.95 19.45 43.92
CA VAL A 306 -26.88 20.05 44.88
C VAL A 306 -26.12 21.06 45.72
N GLU A 307 -26.59 22.30 45.78
CA GLU A 307 -25.96 23.40 46.54
C GLU A 307 -24.45 23.55 46.24
N GLY A 308 -24.09 23.42 44.95
CA GLY A 308 -22.71 23.53 44.47
C GLY A 308 -21.82 22.30 44.71
N LYS A 309 -22.35 21.22 45.31
CA LYS A 309 -21.61 19.99 45.58
C LYS A 309 -22.11 18.84 44.70
N GLN A 310 -21.18 18.12 44.07
CA GLN A 310 -21.51 16.87 43.39
C GLN A 310 -21.95 15.82 44.41
N VAL A 311 -23.18 15.34 44.28
CA VAL A 311 -23.76 14.32 45.17
C VAL A 311 -23.83 12.94 44.52
N LYS A 312 -23.83 12.87 43.19
CA LYS A 312 -23.87 11.61 42.43
C LYS A 312 -23.29 11.79 41.03
N GLU A 313 -22.76 10.70 40.48
CA GLU A 313 -22.50 10.53 39.05
C GLU A 313 -23.35 9.35 38.53
N SER A 314 -23.98 9.50 37.38
CA SER A 314 -24.65 8.43 36.66
C SER A 314 -24.25 8.42 35.19
N PHE A 315 -24.56 7.33 34.49
CA PHE A 315 -24.39 7.20 33.04
C PHE A 315 -25.76 7.16 32.39
N TYR A 316 -25.86 7.65 31.16
CA TYR A 316 -27.11 7.60 30.40
C TYR A 316 -26.87 7.02 29.01
N GLY A 317 -27.92 6.41 28.45
CA GLY A 317 -27.86 5.69 27.19
C GLY A 317 -27.77 6.57 25.95
N PHE A 318 -28.06 5.95 24.81
CA PHE A 318 -28.13 6.58 23.49
C PHE A 318 -29.58 6.77 23.04
N GLU A 319 -30.48 6.89 24.02
CA GLU A 319 -31.89 7.16 23.85
C GLU A 319 -32.36 8.08 24.98
N PRO A 320 -33.42 8.87 24.76
CA PRO A 320 -33.99 9.73 25.77
C PRO A 320 -34.52 8.93 26.96
N GLU A 321 -34.07 9.28 28.16
CA GLU A 321 -34.52 8.63 29.38
C GLU A 321 -34.67 9.63 30.53
N THR A 322 -35.63 9.36 31.41
CA THR A 322 -35.78 10.10 32.66
C THR A 322 -35.05 9.36 33.78
N GLN A 323 -34.11 10.05 34.42
CA GLN A 323 -33.39 9.55 35.58
C GLN A 323 -33.75 10.35 36.83
N GLN A 324 -33.95 9.66 37.96
CA GLN A 324 -33.95 10.29 39.29
C GLN A 324 -32.54 10.18 39.88
N GLY A 325 -31.79 11.26 39.79
CA GLY A 325 -30.40 11.28 40.25
C GLY A 325 -30.23 11.66 41.69
N VAL A 326 -31.12 12.50 42.23
CA VAL A 326 -31.10 12.94 43.63
C VAL A 326 -32.36 12.43 44.31
N LYS A 327 -32.20 11.79 45.47
CA LYS A 327 -33.31 11.22 46.24
C LYS A 327 -33.25 11.68 47.69
N LYS A 328 -34.26 12.42 48.13
CA LYS A 328 -34.43 12.96 49.49
C LYS A 328 -33.15 13.59 50.06
N GLN A 329 -32.47 14.42 49.26
CA GLN A 329 -31.26 15.13 49.69
C GLN A 329 -31.65 16.33 50.57
N PRO A 330 -31.15 16.44 51.81
CA PRO A 330 -31.45 17.59 52.65
C PRO A 330 -30.86 18.88 52.06
N LEU A 331 -31.63 19.96 52.11
CA LEU A 331 -31.22 21.30 51.69
C LEU A 331 -30.86 22.17 52.89
N SER A 332 -29.88 23.07 52.72
CA SER A 332 -29.46 24.04 53.75
C SER A 332 -30.58 25.01 54.15
N VAL A 333 -31.50 25.31 53.23
CA VAL A 333 -32.67 26.18 53.45
C VAL A 333 -33.88 25.46 54.06
N GLY A 334 -33.76 24.16 54.35
CA GLY A 334 -34.81 23.30 54.88
C GLY A 334 -35.61 22.58 53.80
N GLY A 335 -36.06 21.36 54.13
CA GLY A 335 -36.74 20.44 53.21
C GLY A 335 -35.81 19.38 52.61
N MET A 336 -36.41 18.47 51.83
CA MET A 336 -35.73 17.37 51.13
C MET A 336 -35.96 17.49 49.63
N LEU A 337 -34.89 17.42 48.85
CA LEU A 337 -34.88 17.49 47.39
C LEU A 337 -34.94 16.10 46.75
N ASP A 338 -35.89 15.90 45.85
CA ASP A 338 -35.84 14.88 44.80
C ASP A 338 -35.53 15.56 43.46
N GLY A 339 -34.45 15.17 42.79
CA GLY A 339 -33.97 15.78 41.55
C GLY A 339 -34.01 14.80 40.39
N PHE A 340 -34.61 15.23 39.29
CA PHE A 340 -34.84 14.44 38.09
C PHE A 340 -34.22 15.13 36.86
N ALA A 341 -33.86 14.34 35.85
CA ALA A 341 -33.46 14.87 34.56
C ALA A 341 -33.92 13.98 33.41
N ASN A 342 -34.24 14.60 32.29
CA ASN A 342 -34.46 13.94 31.01
C ASN A 342 -33.18 14.08 30.18
N LEU A 343 -32.46 12.98 30.04
CA LEU A 343 -31.12 12.87 29.47
C LEU A 343 -31.16 12.13 28.12
N GLY A 344 -30.12 12.29 27.29
CA GLY A 344 -30.01 11.60 26.00
C GLY A 344 -30.85 12.22 24.88
N ASN A 345 -31.34 13.45 25.04
CA ASN A 345 -32.15 14.13 24.02
C ASN A 345 -31.33 14.53 22.78
N GLU A 346 -29.99 14.57 22.87
CA GLU A 346 -29.10 14.69 21.72
C GLU A 346 -29.23 13.51 20.73
N TYR A 347 -29.67 12.34 21.19
CA TYR A 347 -29.83 11.13 20.37
C TYR A 347 -31.22 10.99 19.73
N LYS A 348 -32.16 11.94 19.98
CA LYS A 348 -33.43 12.00 19.22
C LYS A 348 -33.24 12.36 17.75
N LEU A 349 -32.05 12.84 17.41
CA LEU A 349 -31.71 13.29 16.07
C LEU A 349 -31.50 12.07 15.17
N GLY A 350 -32.17 12.02 14.03
CA GLY A 350 -32.22 10.81 13.20
C GLY A 350 -30.84 10.25 12.82
N SER A 351 -29.96 11.07 12.25
CA SER A 351 -28.68 10.59 11.71
C SER A 351 -27.45 10.88 12.57
N LEU A 352 -26.40 10.08 12.36
CA LEU A 352 -25.09 10.28 12.98
C LEU A 352 -24.51 11.67 12.66
N TRP A 353 -24.76 12.19 11.46
CA TRP A 353 -24.34 13.55 11.10
C TRP A 353 -25.09 14.63 11.90
N GLN A 354 -26.40 14.46 12.12
CA GLN A 354 -27.18 15.40 12.92
C GLN A 354 -26.73 15.39 14.39
N LEU A 355 -26.44 14.20 14.94
CA LEU A 355 -25.83 14.08 16.27
C LEU A 355 -24.50 14.83 16.35
N PHE A 356 -23.64 14.64 15.36
CA PHE A 356 -22.33 15.27 15.33
C PHE A 356 -22.44 16.80 15.26
N THR A 357 -23.31 17.34 14.40
CA THR A 357 -23.44 18.79 14.16
C THR A 357 -24.30 19.55 15.17
N LYS A 358 -25.19 18.88 15.92
CA LYS A 358 -25.98 19.55 16.96
C LYS A 358 -25.14 19.91 18.18
N CYS A 359 -24.01 19.25 18.37
CA CYS A 359 -23.12 19.57 19.47
C CYS A 359 -22.48 20.96 19.22
N PRO A 360 -22.43 21.84 20.24
CA PRO A 360 -21.80 23.14 20.09
C PRO A 360 -20.30 23.00 19.79
N GLY A 361 -19.72 23.95 19.03
CA GLY A 361 -18.28 24.02 18.75
C GLY A 361 -17.88 23.77 17.29
N ASP A 362 -16.62 24.08 16.94
CA ASP A 362 -16.03 23.79 15.63
C ASP A 362 -15.46 22.38 15.60
N HIS A 363 -16.09 21.49 14.82
CA HIS A 363 -15.65 20.10 14.67
C HIS A 363 -14.73 19.84 13.47
N THR A 364 -14.28 20.89 12.78
CA THR A 364 -13.45 20.78 11.56
C THR A 364 -12.20 19.95 11.80
N ALA A 365 -11.52 20.14 12.95
CA ALA A 365 -10.34 19.35 13.32
C ALA A 365 -10.63 17.84 13.41
N ALA A 366 -11.75 17.46 14.02
CA ALA A 366 -12.18 16.07 14.15
C ALA A 366 -12.53 15.45 12.79
N LEU A 367 -13.27 16.18 11.95
CA LEU A 367 -13.61 15.72 10.59
C LEU A 367 -12.37 15.54 9.72
N ASN A 368 -11.41 16.45 9.80
CA ASN A 368 -10.15 16.35 9.07
C ASN A 368 -9.34 15.11 9.48
N LYS A 369 -9.32 14.74 10.77
CA LYS A 369 -8.69 13.50 11.25
C LYS A 369 -9.36 12.27 10.65
N LEU A 370 -10.70 12.19 10.71
CA LEU A 370 -11.45 11.07 10.11
C LEU A 370 -11.20 10.96 8.60
N VAL A 371 -11.30 12.08 7.86
CA VAL A 371 -11.08 12.08 6.41
C VAL A 371 -9.66 11.65 6.06
N GLN A 372 -8.64 12.17 6.75
CA GLN A 372 -7.25 11.78 6.48
C GLN A 372 -7.03 10.28 6.72
N ARG A 373 -7.56 9.71 7.81
CA ARG A 373 -7.44 8.26 8.05
C ARG A 373 -8.19 7.42 7.02
N VAL A 374 -9.39 7.82 6.62
CA VAL A 374 -10.10 7.10 5.55
C VAL A 374 -9.38 7.22 4.20
N LYS A 375 -8.64 8.32 3.95
CA LYS A 375 -7.81 8.45 2.75
C LYS A 375 -6.66 7.44 2.67
N GLU A 376 -6.23 6.87 3.78
CA GLU A 376 -5.26 5.76 3.78
C GLU A 376 -5.88 4.45 3.25
N ILE A 377 -7.20 4.39 3.07
CA ILE A 377 -7.92 3.26 2.47
C ILE A 377 -8.41 3.63 1.06
N ASP A 378 -9.08 4.78 0.92
CA ASP A 378 -9.54 5.36 -0.35
C ASP A 378 -8.95 6.77 -0.52
N HIS A 379 -7.86 6.90 -1.28
CA HIS A 379 -7.19 8.19 -1.47
C HIS A 379 -8.05 9.29 -2.12
N THR A 380 -9.20 8.92 -2.70
CA THR A 380 -10.19 9.85 -3.27
C THR A 380 -11.29 10.24 -2.27
N PHE A 381 -11.18 9.81 -1.01
CA PHE A 381 -12.18 10.10 0.01
C PHE A 381 -12.15 11.59 0.39
N THR A 382 -13.34 12.17 0.60
CA THR A 382 -13.50 13.61 0.85
C THR A 382 -14.43 13.86 2.04
N THR A 383 -14.39 15.08 2.57
CA THR A 383 -15.33 15.53 3.61
C THR A 383 -16.79 15.38 3.16
N GLN A 384 -17.10 15.65 1.89
CA GLN A 384 -18.45 15.46 1.35
C GLN A 384 -18.89 14.00 1.40
N LYS A 385 -17.99 13.06 1.05
CA LYS A 385 -18.27 11.61 1.17
C LYS A 385 -18.47 11.20 2.63
N LEU A 386 -17.69 11.74 3.57
CA LEU A 386 -17.86 11.49 5.00
C LEU A 386 -19.23 11.97 5.50
N THR A 387 -19.59 13.22 5.20
CA THR A 387 -20.88 13.81 5.58
C THR A 387 -22.04 13.02 5.00
N ALA A 388 -21.95 12.59 3.73
CA ALA A 388 -22.97 11.74 3.12
C ALA A 388 -23.10 10.38 3.83
N LEU A 389 -21.99 9.71 4.16
CA LEU A 389 -22.01 8.45 4.90
C LEU A 389 -22.65 8.61 6.29
N MET A 390 -22.26 9.64 7.04
CA MET A 390 -22.81 9.89 8.38
C MET A 390 -24.28 10.33 8.33
N SER A 391 -24.70 11.02 7.26
CA SER A 391 -26.10 11.42 7.09
C SER A 391 -27.02 10.25 6.76
N ASN A 392 -26.51 9.28 5.99
CA ASN A 392 -27.23 8.05 5.65
C ASN A 392 -27.27 7.03 6.80
N GLN A 393 -26.38 7.17 7.78
CA GLN A 393 -26.37 6.32 8.98
C GLN A 393 -27.35 6.86 10.02
N MET A 394 -28.49 6.18 10.17
CA MET A 394 -29.40 6.46 11.28
C MET A 394 -28.77 6.02 12.61
N LEU A 395 -29.07 6.75 13.67
CA LEU A 395 -28.71 6.35 15.02
C LEU A 395 -29.45 5.07 15.38
N MET A 396 -28.73 4.12 15.97
CA MET A 396 -29.28 2.85 16.40
C MET A 396 -29.42 2.83 17.93
N PRO A 397 -30.59 2.42 18.46
CA PRO A 397 -30.79 2.21 19.89
C PRO A 397 -29.66 1.39 20.52
N GLY A 398 -29.02 1.94 21.56
CA GLY A 398 -27.94 1.27 22.28
C GLY A 398 -26.59 1.21 21.57
N ALA A 399 -26.44 1.78 20.37
CA ALA A 399 -25.17 1.81 19.65
C ALA A 399 -24.24 2.92 20.18
N SER A 400 -23.21 2.51 20.92
CA SER A 400 -22.17 3.40 21.44
C SER A 400 -21.01 3.62 20.48
N ARG A 401 -20.91 2.80 19.43
CA ARG A 401 -19.77 2.80 18.51
C ARG A 401 -20.22 2.61 17.07
N TYR A 402 -19.62 3.38 16.18
CA TYR A 402 -19.78 3.29 14.74
C TYR A 402 -18.43 3.03 14.09
N ILE A 403 -18.40 2.17 13.08
CA ILE A 403 -17.19 1.80 12.37
C ILE A 403 -17.32 2.19 10.91
N ILE A 404 -16.35 2.95 10.40
CA ILE A 404 -16.21 3.29 8.99
C ILE A 404 -15.18 2.32 8.38
N TYR A 405 -15.58 1.55 7.37
CA TYR A 405 -14.78 0.47 6.80
C TYR A 405 -15.03 0.29 5.29
N PRO A 406 -14.07 -0.24 4.53
CA PRO A 406 -14.24 -0.49 3.10
C PRO A 406 -15.06 -1.76 2.84
N HIS A 407 -15.88 -1.72 1.81
CA HIS A 407 -16.41 -2.90 1.14
C HIS A 407 -15.71 -3.04 -0.22
N TYR A 408 -15.16 -4.22 -0.48
CA TYR A 408 -14.49 -4.53 -1.74
C TYR A 408 -15.38 -5.43 -2.59
N THR A 409 -15.60 -5.04 -3.84
CA THR A 409 -16.23 -5.90 -4.85
C THR A 409 -15.22 -6.78 -5.57
N SER A 410 -13.95 -6.37 -5.57
CA SER A 410 -12.85 -7.09 -6.20
C SER A 410 -12.15 -8.04 -5.20
N PRO A 411 -11.76 -9.27 -5.61
CA PRO A 411 -11.08 -10.23 -4.74
C PRO A 411 -9.71 -9.75 -4.23
N ASP A 412 -9.08 -8.80 -4.93
CA ASP A 412 -7.75 -8.28 -4.63
C ASP A 412 -7.78 -7.03 -3.73
N ALA A 413 -8.95 -6.61 -3.24
CA ALA A 413 -9.13 -5.47 -2.33
C ALA A 413 -8.56 -4.13 -2.85
N THR A 414 -8.86 -3.75 -4.10
CA THR A 414 -8.30 -2.55 -4.76
C THR A 414 -9.31 -1.44 -5.04
N SER A 415 -10.61 -1.73 -4.95
CA SER A 415 -11.70 -0.77 -5.22
C SER A 415 -12.62 -0.61 -4.01
N PRO A 416 -12.18 0.10 -2.96
CA PRO A 416 -12.97 0.25 -1.73
C PRO A 416 -14.21 1.12 -1.99
N THR A 417 -15.37 0.66 -1.50
CA THR A 417 -16.55 1.49 -1.28
C THR A 417 -16.76 1.62 0.22
N MET A 418 -16.58 2.81 0.76
CA MET A 418 -16.69 3.03 2.21
C MET A 418 -18.13 2.83 2.71
N ARG A 419 -18.27 2.14 3.84
CA ARG A 419 -19.52 1.90 4.56
C ARG A 419 -19.36 2.28 6.02
N ILE A 420 -20.49 2.44 6.70
CA ILE A 420 -20.55 2.65 8.13
C ILE A 420 -21.52 1.64 8.76
N ALA A 421 -21.17 1.15 9.95
CA ALA A 421 -21.93 0.16 10.70
C ALA A 421 -21.98 0.53 12.17
N SER A 422 -23.11 0.26 12.83
CA SER A 422 -23.32 0.45 14.26
C SER A 422 -22.97 -0.81 15.07
N ILE A 423 -22.47 -0.61 16.29
CA ILE A 423 -22.21 -1.68 17.24
C ILE A 423 -22.89 -1.36 18.59
N PRO A 424 -23.80 -2.23 19.07
CA PRO A 424 -24.33 -3.43 18.39
C PRO A 424 -25.23 -3.09 17.19
N GLY A 425 -25.59 -4.10 16.39
CA GLY A 425 -26.70 -4.01 15.44
C GLY A 425 -26.36 -4.32 13.97
N SER A 426 -25.11 -4.21 13.55
CA SER A 426 -24.72 -4.49 12.15
C SER A 426 -23.90 -5.78 12.01
N ALA A 427 -24.19 -6.55 10.94
CA ALA A 427 -23.33 -7.65 10.54
C ALA A 427 -22.04 -7.11 9.89
N LEU A 428 -20.89 -7.40 10.49
CA LEU A 428 -19.59 -6.96 9.99
C LEU A 428 -18.96 -8.02 9.08
N PRO A 429 -18.12 -7.63 8.11
CA PRO A 429 -17.36 -8.59 7.31
C PRO A 429 -16.48 -9.48 8.19
N GLY A 430 -16.35 -10.77 7.85
CA GLY A 430 -15.59 -11.73 8.67
C GLY A 430 -14.09 -11.43 8.81
N TRP A 431 -13.52 -10.60 7.93
CA TRP A 431 -12.13 -10.14 8.04
C TRP A 431 -11.93 -9.00 9.04
N LEU A 432 -13.00 -8.30 9.42
CA LEU A 432 -12.95 -7.06 10.19
C LEU A 432 -12.89 -7.35 11.70
N GLN A 433 -11.77 -7.00 12.33
CA GLN A 433 -11.51 -7.21 13.75
C GLN A 433 -11.89 -5.96 14.57
N ALA A 434 -13.20 -5.73 14.72
CA ALA A 434 -13.75 -4.51 15.34
C ALA A 434 -13.33 -4.29 16.80
N ALA A 435 -12.81 -5.31 17.48
CA ALA A 435 -12.37 -5.21 18.87
C ALA A 435 -10.95 -4.64 19.03
N ASN A 436 -10.16 -4.58 17.96
CA ASN A 436 -8.78 -4.12 18.04
C ASN A 436 -8.72 -2.61 18.35
N PRO A 437 -8.05 -2.21 19.45
CA PRO A 437 -7.91 -0.80 19.79
C PRO A 437 -6.84 -0.13 18.92
N PRO A 438 -6.90 1.20 18.74
CA PRO A 438 -5.80 1.97 18.18
C PRO A 438 -4.58 1.96 19.12
N GLU A 439 -3.37 1.91 18.56
CA GLU A 439 -2.14 1.74 19.36
C GLU A 439 -1.60 3.05 19.96
N GLY A 440 -1.96 4.22 19.42
CA GLY A 440 -1.48 5.52 19.87
C GLY A 440 -2.11 6.00 21.17
N GLN A 441 -1.60 7.11 21.71
CA GLN A 441 -2.13 7.77 22.90
C GLN A 441 -3.35 8.65 22.56
N SER A 442 -4.38 8.63 23.39
CA SER A 442 -5.55 9.50 23.23
C SER A 442 -5.26 10.91 23.72
N ALA A 443 -5.69 11.91 22.96
CA ALA A 443 -5.64 13.32 23.35
C ALA A 443 -6.94 14.05 23.03
N VAL A 444 -7.34 14.98 23.90
CA VAL A 444 -8.47 15.88 23.64
C VAL A 444 -8.06 16.86 22.56
N ILE A 445 -8.86 16.94 21.48
CA ILE A 445 -8.61 17.84 20.35
C ILE A 445 -9.60 19.00 20.29
N ILE A 446 -10.78 18.83 20.88
CA ILE A 446 -11.82 19.87 20.96
C ILE A 446 -12.47 19.78 22.35
N THR A 447 -12.68 20.94 22.97
CA THR A 447 -13.50 21.08 24.18
C THR A 447 -14.79 21.80 23.82
N GLU A 448 -15.90 21.15 24.16
CA GLU A 448 -17.28 21.62 24.04
C GLU A 448 -17.56 22.85 24.91
N GLU A 449 -18.13 23.93 24.36
CA GLU A 449 -18.75 24.97 25.20
C GLU A 449 -20.03 24.44 25.85
N ALA A 450 -20.34 24.94 27.05
CA ALA A 450 -21.53 24.52 27.77
C ALA A 450 -22.80 25.17 27.21
N SER A 451 -23.80 24.33 26.95
CA SER A 451 -25.17 24.71 26.64
C SER A 451 -26.06 24.55 27.88
N ILE A 452 -26.95 25.50 28.13
CA ILE A 452 -27.88 25.47 29.27
C ILE A 452 -29.24 24.99 28.80
N ASP A 453 -29.79 23.98 29.47
CA ASP A 453 -31.13 23.42 29.22
C ASP A 453 -31.41 22.98 27.77
N ASP A 454 -30.36 22.76 26.98
CA ASP A 454 -30.41 22.19 25.63
C ASP A 454 -29.21 21.25 25.43
N PRO A 455 -29.41 19.98 25.03
CA PRO A 455 -30.70 19.34 24.72
C PRO A 455 -31.40 18.69 25.91
N ASN A 456 -30.72 18.62 27.05
CA ASN A 456 -31.20 17.91 28.25
C ASN A 456 -31.82 18.90 29.24
N ILE A 457 -32.82 18.44 29.99
CA ILE A 457 -33.53 19.27 30.98
C ILE A 457 -33.58 18.57 32.33
N CYS A 458 -33.59 19.33 33.42
CA CYS A 458 -33.78 18.80 34.77
C CYS A 458 -34.92 19.53 35.47
N TRP A 459 -35.46 18.91 36.52
CA TRP A 459 -36.48 19.50 37.38
C TRP A 459 -36.39 18.90 38.78
N ASP A 460 -36.96 19.60 39.76
CA ASP A 460 -36.95 19.18 41.15
C ASP A 460 -38.35 19.05 41.77
N ASN A 461 -38.36 18.41 42.92
CA ASN A 461 -39.48 18.39 43.85
C ASN A 461 -38.92 18.56 45.27
N ILE A 462 -39.28 19.64 45.95
CA ILE A 462 -38.82 19.95 47.31
C ILE A 462 -39.94 19.67 48.30
N ILE A 463 -39.72 18.69 49.18
CA ILE A 463 -40.70 18.25 50.19
C ILE A 463 -40.36 18.87 51.55
N GLY A 464 -41.32 19.56 52.16
CA GLY A 464 -41.16 20.16 53.50
C GLY A 464 -40.27 21.41 53.56
N GLY A 465 -39.91 21.97 52.39
CA GLY A 465 -39.20 23.25 52.28
C GLY A 465 -40.14 24.45 52.15
N LYS A 466 -39.59 25.65 52.01
CA LYS A 466 -40.35 26.91 51.85
C LYS A 466 -41.02 27.06 50.48
N SER A 467 -40.53 26.34 49.47
CA SER A 467 -41.02 26.35 48.10
C SER A 467 -41.06 24.91 47.57
N PRO A 468 -42.03 24.52 46.72
CA PRO A 468 -42.09 23.19 46.13
C PRO A 468 -41.01 22.93 45.05
N THR A 469 -40.34 24.00 44.57
CA THR A 469 -39.28 23.96 43.55
C THR A 469 -38.23 25.04 43.84
N GLY A 470 -37.00 24.81 43.42
CA GLY A 470 -35.93 25.82 43.41
C GLY A 470 -35.35 26.01 42.01
N ARG A 471 -34.41 26.94 41.88
CA ARG A 471 -33.66 27.15 40.65
C ARG A 471 -32.83 25.91 40.33
N HIS A 472 -33.03 25.41 39.12
CA HIS A 472 -32.35 24.27 38.54
C HIS A 472 -32.09 24.52 37.06
N TRP A 473 -31.06 23.87 36.53
CA TRP A 473 -30.73 23.89 35.11
C TRP A 473 -29.79 22.74 34.78
N THR A 474 -29.68 22.40 33.50
CA THR A 474 -28.60 21.53 33.02
C THR A 474 -27.47 22.32 32.39
N GLU A 475 -26.24 21.81 32.48
CA GLU A 475 -25.11 22.25 31.65
C GLU A 475 -24.65 21.05 30.82
N PHE A 476 -24.90 21.08 29.51
CA PHE A 476 -24.45 20.07 28.56
C PHE A 476 -23.18 20.52 27.86
N TYR A 477 -22.10 19.76 28.00
CA TYR A 477 -20.82 20.01 27.33
C TYR A 477 -20.09 18.70 27.10
N GLY A 478 -18.97 18.76 26.39
CA GLY A 478 -18.21 17.57 26.08
C GLY A 478 -16.76 17.84 25.72
N SER A 479 -16.10 16.77 25.33
CA SER A 479 -14.81 16.83 24.67
C SER A 479 -14.78 15.79 23.56
N ILE A 480 -14.08 16.14 22.48
CA ILE A 480 -13.77 15.21 21.41
C ILE A 480 -12.30 14.87 21.56
N SER A 481 -12.00 13.59 21.76
CA SER A 481 -10.64 13.08 21.78
C SER A 481 -10.36 12.23 20.56
N TRP A 482 -9.10 12.24 20.14
CA TRP A 482 -8.58 11.45 19.05
C TRP A 482 -7.51 10.49 19.59
N GLN A 483 -7.66 9.22 19.26
CA GLN A 483 -6.63 8.20 19.50
C GLN A 483 -6.19 7.62 18.15
N PRO A 484 -4.98 7.90 17.67
CA PRO A 484 -4.52 7.43 16.36
C PRO A 484 -4.17 5.94 16.42
N GLY A 485 -4.51 5.20 15.36
CA GLY A 485 -4.07 3.83 15.13
C GLY A 485 -3.03 3.76 14.02
N THR A 486 -2.17 2.74 14.05
CA THR A 486 -1.15 2.52 13.02
C THR A 486 -1.73 1.87 11.77
N GLY A 487 -2.83 1.12 11.92
CA GLY A 487 -3.42 0.27 10.87
C GLY A 487 -2.90 -1.17 10.85
N MET A 488 -1.90 -1.51 11.67
CA MET A 488 -1.41 -2.89 11.77
C MET A 488 -2.49 -3.83 12.33
N GLY A 489 -3.18 -3.41 13.40
CA GLY A 489 -4.35 -4.10 13.94
C GLY A 489 -5.66 -3.81 13.19
N GLN A 490 -5.60 -3.29 11.95
CA GLN A 490 -6.71 -2.77 11.14
C GLN A 490 -7.32 -1.44 11.62
N CYS A 491 -7.21 -1.07 12.90
CA CYS A 491 -7.73 0.21 13.39
C CYS A 491 -6.77 1.37 13.03
N LEU A 492 -7.27 2.40 12.34
CA LEU A 492 -6.54 3.63 11.98
C LEU A 492 -6.77 4.77 12.97
N GLY A 493 -7.75 4.60 13.87
CA GLY A 493 -7.98 5.51 14.97
C GLY A 493 -9.41 5.51 15.47
N ASP A 494 -9.58 6.09 16.66
CA ASP A 494 -10.86 6.27 17.33
C ASP A 494 -11.10 7.75 17.60
N LEU A 495 -12.24 8.25 17.12
CA LEU A 495 -12.76 9.55 17.49
C LEU A 495 -13.78 9.37 18.60
N LYS A 496 -13.45 9.78 19.82
CA LYS A 496 -14.31 9.61 20.98
C LYS A 496 -14.99 10.91 21.37
N LEU A 497 -16.31 10.90 21.37
CA LEU A 497 -17.16 12.00 21.84
C LEU A 497 -17.60 11.69 23.27
N SER A 498 -17.01 12.41 24.22
CA SER A 498 -17.28 12.25 25.65
C SER A 498 -18.17 13.39 26.14
N ARG A 499 -19.40 13.08 26.52
CA ARG A 499 -20.43 14.05 26.91
C ARG A 499 -20.70 14.02 28.40
N THR A 500 -20.88 15.22 28.95
CA THR A 500 -21.23 15.43 30.35
C THR A 500 -22.43 16.36 30.43
N THR A 501 -23.49 15.90 31.10
CA THR A 501 -24.61 16.75 31.51
C THR A 501 -24.50 16.99 33.02
N LYS A 502 -24.26 18.22 33.47
CA LYS A 502 -24.47 18.55 34.88
C LYS A 502 -25.94 18.84 35.10
N CYS A 503 -26.55 18.23 36.10
CA CYS A 503 -27.89 18.56 36.58
C CYS A 503 -27.72 19.35 37.89
N VAL A 504 -27.98 20.66 37.85
CA VAL A 504 -27.71 21.57 38.97
C VAL A 504 -29.00 21.91 39.68
N PHE A 505 -28.99 21.78 41.01
CA PHE A 505 -30.12 22.11 41.89
C PHE A 505 -29.61 22.99 43.03
N THR A 506 -30.22 24.17 43.19
CA THR A 506 -29.80 25.12 44.24
C THR A 506 -30.65 25.05 45.50
N GLY A 507 -31.88 24.53 45.41
CA GLY A 507 -32.84 24.51 46.52
C GLY A 507 -33.42 25.88 46.89
N VAL A 508 -32.97 26.96 46.24
CA VAL A 508 -33.43 28.34 46.44
C VAL A 508 -34.33 28.74 45.28
N PRO A 509 -35.49 29.41 45.49
CA PRO A 509 -36.38 29.85 44.42
C PRO A 509 -35.71 30.68 43.32
#